data_AF-A0A2Z7D0F9-F1
#
_entry.id   AF-A0A2Z7D0F9-F1
#
_cell.length_a   1.000
_cell.length_b   1.000
_cell.length_c   1.000
_cell.angle_alpha   90.00
_cell.angle_beta   90.00
_cell.angle_gamma   90.00
#
_symmetry.space_group_name_H-M   'P 1'
#
loop_
_entity.id
_entity.type
_entity.pdbx_description
1 polymer ?
#
loop_
_entity_poly.entity_id
_entity_poly.type
_entity_poly.pdbx_seq_one_letter_code
_entity_poly.pdbx_strand_id
1 'polypeptide(L)'
;MFSKIQTCVTAKEIWEKLIQICEGNEETKENKLTVVMQKFESMKMKSGETMTEFDEKFSSVVIELTRIGKENSNRELTLKVMRALPKGWDVKTMAMWESKDLNKLELHDLFANLKAYEFELETRSEEGPSTSQPTQALAVKKEKPQKTVEKISNDAMFLFVKKFGKFMSRTQSPYFSIKAHKLNRILLMI
;
A
#
# COMPACT_ATOMS: atom_id res chain seq x y z
N MET A 1 -3.83 -36.95 19.66
CA MET A 1 -3.17 -37.20 18.35
C MET A 1 -3.09 -38.71 18.08
N PHE A 2 -2.52 -39.51 18.98
CA PHE A 2 -2.46 -40.98 18.87
C PHE A 2 -3.83 -41.67 18.68
N SER A 3 -4.87 -41.23 19.39
CA SER A 3 -6.24 -41.75 19.26
C SER A 3 -6.85 -41.61 17.86
N LYS A 4 -6.33 -40.71 17.01
CA LYS A 4 -6.80 -40.50 15.63
C LYS A 4 -6.08 -41.35 14.58
N ILE A 5 -4.94 -41.95 14.95
CA ILE A 5 -4.08 -42.76 14.08
C ILE A 5 -3.98 -44.23 14.48
N GLN A 6 -4.49 -44.60 15.67
CA GLN A 6 -4.49 -45.99 16.16
C GLN A 6 -5.25 -46.98 15.26
N THR A 7 -6.16 -46.47 14.41
CA THR A 7 -6.94 -47.29 13.47
C THR A 7 -6.27 -47.46 12.11
N CYS A 8 -5.15 -46.77 11.87
CA CYS A 8 -4.39 -46.89 10.62
C CYS A 8 -3.52 -48.13 10.66
N VAL A 9 -3.53 -48.91 9.59
CA VAL A 9 -2.86 -50.22 9.52
C VAL A 9 -1.49 -50.09 8.85
N THR A 10 -1.33 -49.11 7.98
CA THR A 10 -0.08 -48.89 7.23
C THR A 10 0.64 -47.61 7.66
N ALA A 11 1.97 -47.62 7.57
CA ALA A 11 2.77 -46.42 7.79
C ALA A 11 2.37 -45.26 6.86
N LYS A 12 1.93 -45.58 5.64
CA LYS A 12 1.39 -44.61 4.67
C LYS A 12 0.13 -43.93 5.21
N GLU A 13 -0.86 -44.69 5.68
CA GLU A 13 -2.08 -44.14 6.26
C GLU A 13 -1.81 -43.28 7.51
N ILE A 14 -0.90 -43.73 8.39
CA ILE A 14 -0.49 -42.96 9.57
C ILE A 14 0.10 -41.61 9.13
N TRP A 15 0.99 -41.63 8.14
CA TRP A 15 1.64 -40.43 7.61
C TRP A 15 0.62 -39.47 6.96
N GLU A 16 -0.27 -39.96 6.11
CA GLU A 16 -1.35 -39.18 5.49
C GLU A 16 -2.28 -38.56 6.54
N LYS A 17 -2.64 -39.33 7.57
CA LYS A 17 -3.50 -38.85 8.68
C LYS A 17 -2.79 -37.80 9.53
N LEU A 18 -1.47 -37.94 9.76
CA LEU A 18 -0.67 -36.94 10.46
C LEU A 18 -0.57 -35.65 9.66
N ILE A 19 -0.35 -35.73 8.34
CA ILE A 19 -0.42 -34.57 7.43
C ILE A 19 -1.79 -33.90 7.55
N GLN A 20 -2.88 -34.66 7.49
CA GLN A 20 -4.23 -34.14 7.60
C GLN A 20 -4.50 -33.45 8.95
N ILE A 21 -3.98 -33.98 10.06
CA ILE A 21 -4.16 -33.40 11.40
C ILE A 21 -3.32 -32.14 11.58
N CYS A 22 -2.11 -32.11 11.03
CA CYS A 22 -1.17 -31.01 11.21
C CYS A 22 -1.42 -29.86 10.22
N GLU A 23 -1.71 -30.17 8.96
CA GLU A 23 -1.94 -29.18 7.89
C GLU A 23 -3.43 -28.88 7.65
N GLY A 24 -4.31 -29.83 7.97
CA GLY A 24 -5.72 -29.86 7.54
C GLY A 24 -5.92 -30.74 6.30
N ASN A 25 -7.16 -31.22 6.07
CA ASN A 25 -7.54 -31.82 4.78
C ASN A 25 -7.68 -30.76 3.69
N GLU A 26 -7.75 -31.20 2.43
CA GLU A 26 -7.96 -30.32 1.26
C GLU A 26 -9.15 -29.38 1.46
N GLU A 27 -10.25 -29.91 2.00
CA GLU A 27 -11.46 -29.14 2.38
C GLU A 27 -11.17 -28.02 3.40
N THR A 28 -10.31 -28.26 4.40
CA THR A 28 -9.90 -27.22 5.35
C THR A 28 -9.01 -26.17 4.67
N LYS A 29 -8.19 -26.56 3.69
CA LYS A 29 -7.36 -25.63 2.89
C LYS A 29 -8.25 -24.78 1.97
N GLU A 30 -9.22 -25.38 1.27
CA GLU A 30 -10.22 -24.67 0.47
C GLU A 30 -11.06 -23.71 1.33
N ASN A 31 -11.59 -24.16 2.46
CA ASN A 31 -12.38 -23.32 3.36
C ASN A 31 -11.56 -22.11 3.86
N LYS A 32 -10.28 -22.31 4.20
CA LYS A 32 -9.37 -21.20 4.56
C LYS A 32 -9.16 -20.24 3.39
N LEU A 33 -8.93 -20.75 2.17
CA LEU A 33 -8.79 -19.92 0.98
C LEU A 33 -10.05 -19.09 0.74
N THR A 34 -11.23 -19.70 0.79
CA THR A 34 -12.52 -19.02 0.62
C THR A 34 -12.70 -17.88 1.64
N VAL A 35 -12.38 -18.13 2.91
CA VAL A 35 -12.47 -17.10 3.97
C VAL A 35 -11.52 -15.93 3.70
N VAL A 36 -10.26 -16.21 3.34
CA VAL A 36 -9.28 -15.14 3.06
C VAL A 36 -9.64 -14.39 1.77
N MET A 37 -10.14 -15.08 0.74
CA MET A 37 -10.66 -14.44 -0.47
C MET A 37 -11.85 -13.54 -0.17
N GLN A 38 -12.79 -13.98 0.67
CA GLN A 38 -13.93 -13.15 1.08
C GLN A 38 -13.48 -11.93 1.88
N LYS A 39 -12.48 -12.09 2.76
CA LYS A 39 -11.84 -10.97 3.48
C LYS A 39 -11.20 -10.00 2.48
N PHE A 40 -10.41 -10.50 1.53
CA PHE A 40 -9.81 -9.71 0.45
C PHE A 40 -10.89 -8.97 -0.34
N GLU A 41 -11.98 -9.63 -0.74
CA GLU A 41 -13.02 -9.03 -1.56
C GLU A 41 -13.84 -7.97 -0.82
N SER A 42 -14.08 -8.17 0.47
CA SER A 42 -14.81 -7.21 1.32
C SER A 42 -13.95 -6.03 1.82
N MET A 43 -12.63 -6.05 1.55
CA MET A 43 -11.73 -4.97 1.97
C MET A 43 -12.14 -3.64 1.36
N LYS A 44 -12.33 -2.67 2.26
CA LYS A 44 -12.53 -1.26 1.96
C LYS A 44 -11.76 -0.43 2.98
N MET A 45 -11.32 0.74 2.55
CA MET A 45 -10.79 1.76 3.45
C MET A 45 -11.94 2.32 4.28
N LYS A 46 -11.77 2.37 5.60
CA LYS A 46 -12.79 2.87 6.52
C LYS A 46 -12.76 4.40 6.56
N SER A 47 -13.86 5.01 7.00
CA SER A 47 -13.88 6.46 7.28
C SER A 47 -12.93 6.77 8.43
N GLY A 48 -12.04 7.76 8.24
CA GLY A 48 -11.03 8.16 9.23
C GLY A 48 -9.83 7.22 9.36
N GLU A 49 -9.78 6.12 8.61
CA GLU A 49 -8.59 5.27 8.48
C GLU A 49 -7.57 6.00 7.61
N THR A 50 -6.31 6.04 8.04
CA THR A 50 -5.21 6.62 7.24
C THR A 50 -4.79 5.65 6.13
N MET A 51 -4.16 6.16 5.07
CA MET A 51 -3.63 5.33 4.00
C MET A 51 -2.59 4.32 4.52
N THR A 52 -1.86 4.65 5.58
CA THR A 52 -0.87 3.75 6.19
C THR A 52 -1.54 2.57 6.89
N GLU A 53 -2.59 2.80 7.69
CA GLU A 53 -3.35 1.73 8.33
C GLU A 53 -4.04 0.83 7.30
N PHE A 54 -4.56 1.44 6.22
CA PHE A 54 -5.17 0.68 5.14
C PHE A 54 -4.15 -0.19 4.40
N ASP A 55 -2.94 0.32 4.10
CA ASP A 55 -1.83 -0.44 3.52
C ASP A 55 -1.45 -1.64 4.39
N GLU A 56 -1.23 -1.45 5.69
CA GLU A 56 -0.87 -2.54 6.60
C GLU A 56 -1.92 -3.67 6.61
N LYS A 57 -3.21 -3.30 6.69
CA LYS A 57 -4.32 -4.25 6.62
C LYS A 57 -4.38 -4.97 5.27
N PHE A 58 -4.14 -4.26 4.17
CA PHE A 58 -4.16 -4.84 2.82
C PHE A 58 -3.00 -5.80 2.60
N SER A 59 -1.79 -5.36 2.92
CA SER A 59 -0.58 -6.15 2.85
C SER A 59 -0.69 -7.42 3.70
N SER A 60 -1.28 -7.35 4.90
CA SER A 60 -1.53 -8.54 5.74
C SER A 60 -2.41 -9.59 5.04
N VAL A 61 -3.49 -9.17 4.38
CA VAL A 61 -4.38 -10.10 3.64
C VAL A 61 -3.69 -10.68 2.40
N VAL A 62 -2.91 -9.87 1.67
CA VAL A 62 -2.14 -10.35 0.51
C VAL A 62 -1.11 -11.40 0.95
N ILE A 63 -0.41 -11.18 2.06
CA ILE A 63 0.53 -12.16 2.63
C ILE A 63 -0.21 -13.44 3.03
N GLU A 64 -1.41 -13.35 3.62
CA GLU A 64 -2.25 -14.52 3.94
C GLU A 64 -2.63 -15.31 2.67
N LEU A 65 -3.02 -14.64 1.58
CA LEU A 65 -3.32 -15.28 0.29
C LEU A 65 -2.10 -15.99 -0.30
N THR A 66 -0.95 -15.31 -0.32
CA THR A 66 0.31 -15.90 -0.82
C THR A 66 0.71 -17.12 0.00
N ARG A 67 0.54 -17.08 1.33
CA ARG A 67 0.84 -18.22 2.21
C ARG A 67 -0.04 -19.45 1.92
N ILE A 68 -1.27 -19.24 1.45
CA ILE A 68 -2.21 -20.32 1.07
C ILE A 68 -1.94 -20.81 -0.38
N GLY A 69 -1.07 -20.12 -1.13
CA GLY A 69 -0.70 -20.49 -2.50
C GLY A 69 -1.47 -19.72 -3.58
N LYS A 70 -2.25 -18.70 -3.21
CA LYS A 70 -2.93 -17.82 -4.18
C LYS A 70 -2.01 -16.67 -4.55
N GLU A 71 -1.46 -16.73 -5.75
CA GLU A 71 -0.76 -15.61 -6.36
C GLU A 71 -1.75 -14.60 -6.94
N ASN A 72 -1.47 -13.32 -6.73
CA ASN A 72 -2.24 -12.19 -7.26
C ASN A 72 -1.32 -11.37 -8.16
N SER A 73 -1.81 -11.02 -9.34
CA SER A 73 -1.03 -10.16 -10.24
C SER A 73 -0.96 -8.72 -9.72
N ASN A 74 0.09 -7.98 -10.10
CA ASN A 74 0.21 -6.54 -9.81
C ASN A 74 -1.05 -5.76 -10.23
N ARG A 75 -1.61 -6.10 -11.40
CA ARG A 75 -2.84 -5.49 -11.90
C ARG A 75 -4.03 -5.79 -11.00
N GLU A 76 -4.19 -7.04 -10.56
CA GLU A 76 -5.28 -7.45 -9.67
C GLU A 76 -5.22 -6.72 -8.33
N LEU A 77 -4.04 -6.67 -7.71
CA LEU A 77 -3.82 -5.94 -6.46
C LEU A 77 -4.09 -4.44 -6.63
N THR A 78 -3.58 -3.85 -7.70
CA THR A 78 -3.76 -2.41 -7.99
C THR A 78 -5.23 -2.06 -8.17
N LEU A 79 -5.95 -2.82 -8.98
CA LEU A 79 -7.39 -2.62 -9.18
C LEU A 79 -8.17 -2.84 -7.90
N LYS A 80 -7.75 -3.80 -7.07
CA LYS A 80 -8.41 -4.04 -5.79
C LYS A 80 -8.27 -2.85 -4.86
N VAL A 81 -7.06 -2.31 -4.71
CA VAL A 81 -6.81 -1.11 -3.91
C VAL A 81 -7.66 0.06 -4.42
N MET A 82 -7.62 0.35 -5.72
CA MET A 82 -8.39 1.46 -6.31
C MET A 82 -9.89 1.36 -6.03
N ARG A 83 -10.48 0.16 -6.10
CA ARG A 83 -11.91 -0.08 -5.80
C ARG A 83 -12.23 -0.02 -4.30
N ALA A 84 -11.23 -0.27 -3.45
CA ALA A 84 -11.38 -0.27 -1.99
C ALA A 84 -11.28 1.14 -1.40
N LEU A 85 -10.76 2.12 -2.15
CA LEU A 85 -10.66 3.50 -1.71
C LEU A 85 -12.03 4.21 -1.68
N PRO A 86 -12.24 5.20 -0.79
CA PRO A 86 -13.47 5.99 -0.75
C PRO A 86 -13.61 6.88 -1.99
N LYS A 87 -14.84 7.30 -2.31
CA LYS A 87 -15.16 8.17 -3.47
C LYS A 87 -14.35 9.47 -3.56
N GLY A 88 -13.86 9.99 -2.43
CA GLY A 88 -12.98 11.17 -2.42
C GLY A 88 -11.66 10.97 -3.18
N TRP A 89 -11.30 9.72 -3.49
CA TRP A 89 -10.09 9.36 -4.21
C TRP A 89 -10.32 9.17 -5.71
N ASP A 90 -11.54 9.33 -6.21
CA ASP A 90 -11.91 9.04 -7.61
C ASP A 90 -11.04 9.80 -8.62
N VAL A 91 -10.74 11.07 -8.36
CA VAL A 91 -9.86 11.86 -9.24
C VAL A 91 -8.46 11.25 -9.35
N LYS A 92 -7.90 10.80 -8.22
CA LYS A 92 -6.59 10.18 -8.16
C LYS A 92 -6.58 8.82 -8.83
N THR A 93 -7.58 7.97 -8.57
CA THR A 93 -7.68 6.63 -9.15
C THR A 93 -7.90 6.70 -10.66
N MET A 94 -8.69 7.65 -11.16
CA MET A 94 -8.88 7.89 -12.60
C MET A 94 -7.57 8.34 -13.28
N ALA A 95 -6.85 9.31 -12.70
CA ALA A 95 -5.56 9.75 -13.25
C ALA A 95 -4.53 8.61 -13.30
N MET A 96 -4.54 7.71 -12.31
CA MET A 96 -3.68 6.54 -12.30
C MET A 96 -4.07 5.51 -13.36
N TRP A 97 -5.36 5.33 -13.63
CA TRP A 97 -5.86 4.49 -14.71
C TRP A 97 -5.38 4.95 -16.09
N GLU A 98 -5.30 6.26 -16.31
CA GLU A 98 -4.93 6.86 -17.59
C GLU A 98 -3.41 6.92 -17.81
N SER A 99 -2.63 7.08 -16.74
CA SER A 99 -1.20 7.39 -16.84
C SER A 99 -0.24 6.24 -16.56
N LYS A 100 -0.68 5.17 -15.88
CA LYS A 100 0.19 4.08 -15.43
C LYS A 100 -0.13 2.75 -16.10
N ASP A 101 0.93 2.01 -16.44
CA ASP A 101 0.80 0.59 -16.76
C ASP A 101 0.59 -0.22 -15.48
N LEU A 102 -0.68 -0.56 -15.20
CA LEU A 102 -1.08 -1.28 -14.00
C LEU A 102 -0.45 -2.68 -13.88
N ASN A 103 0.09 -3.25 -14.97
CA ASN A 103 0.77 -4.54 -14.91
C ASN A 103 2.17 -4.43 -14.29
N LYS A 104 2.82 -3.27 -14.43
CA LYS A 104 4.17 -3.00 -13.93
C LYS A 104 4.19 -2.25 -12.61
N LEU A 105 3.04 -1.76 -12.15
CA LEU A 105 2.93 -1.02 -10.90
C LEU A 105 2.97 -1.99 -9.71
N GLU A 106 4.06 -1.97 -8.96
CA GLU A 106 4.18 -2.76 -7.73
C GLU A 106 3.30 -2.19 -6.61
N LEU A 107 2.84 -3.06 -5.72
CA LEU A 107 1.95 -2.69 -4.61
C LEU A 107 2.58 -1.64 -3.69
N HIS A 108 3.88 -1.75 -3.44
CA HIS A 108 4.63 -0.78 -2.63
C HIS A 108 4.60 0.62 -3.26
N ASP A 109 4.85 0.72 -4.57
CA ASP A 109 4.89 2.00 -5.29
C ASP A 109 3.50 2.63 -5.40
N LEU A 110 2.47 1.79 -5.54
CA LEU A 110 1.08 2.21 -5.44
C LEU A 110 0.80 2.88 -4.09
N PHE A 111 1.08 2.21 -2.98
CA PHE A 111 0.83 2.77 -1.65
C PHE A 111 1.71 3.99 -1.33
N ALA A 112 2.97 4.01 -1.79
CA ALA A 112 3.83 5.19 -1.68
C ALA A 112 3.21 6.41 -2.39
N ASN A 113 2.67 6.21 -3.59
CA ASN A 113 1.99 7.27 -4.35
C ASN A 113 0.70 7.75 -3.68
N LEU A 114 -0.08 6.84 -3.10
CA LEU A 114 -1.32 7.17 -2.40
C LEU A 114 -1.06 7.91 -1.09
N LYS A 115 -0.03 7.52 -0.32
CA LYS A 115 0.40 8.23 0.91
C LYS A 115 0.90 9.65 0.60
N ALA A 116 1.66 9.83 -0.49
CA ALA A 116 2.07 11.16 -0.92
C ALA A 116 0.87 12.06 -1.25
N TYR A 117 -0.15 11.50 -1.91
CA TYR A 117 -1.38 12.23 -2.21
C TYR A 117 -2.22 12.55 -0.95
N GLU A 118 -2.31 11.62 0.01
CA GLU A 118 -2.93 11.89 1.32
C GLU A 118 -2.29 13.10 2.01
N PHE A 119 -0.95 13.15 2.01
CA PHE A 119 -0.20 14.25 2.60
C PHE A 119 -0.48 15.59 1.90
N GLU A 120 -0.56 15.61 0.57
CA GLU A 120 -0.90 16.82 -0.20
C GLU A 120 -2.32 17.33 0.14
N LEU A 121 -3.30 16.42 0.27
CA LEU A 121 -4.67 16.79 0.64
C LEU A 121 -4.75 17.42 2.04
N GLU A 122 -4.00 16.88 3.00
CA GLU A 122 -3.92 17.41 4.36
C GLU A 122 -3.31 18.82 4.37
N THR A 123 -2.23 19.04 3.59
CA THR A 123 -1.60 20.37 3.50
C THR A 123 -2.50 21.44 2.91
N ARG A 124 -3.35 21.08 1.93
CA ARG A 124 -4.30 22.02 1.30
C ARG A 124 -5.50 22.32 2.20
N SER A 125 -5.90 21.38 3.06
CA SER A 125 -7.07 21.54 3.93
C SER A 125 -6.79 22.43 5.16
N GLU A 126 -5.53 22.55 5.57
CA GLU A 126 -5.08 23.47 6.63
C GLU A 126 -4.96 24.94 6.15
N GLU A 127 -4.99 25.19 4.84
CA GLU A 127 -5.06 26.52 4.24
C GLU A 127 -6.55 26.97 4.13
N GLY A 128 -7.10 27.50 5.22
CA GLY A 128 -8.38 28.22 5.17
C GLY A 128 -8.37 29.38 4.15
N PRO A 129 -9.53 29.85 3.67
CA PRO A 129 -9.65 30.71 2.50
C PRO A 129 -8.97 32.06 2.74
N SER A 130 -7.72 32.16 2.33
CA SER A 130 -7.01 33.44 2.32
C SER A 130 -7.50 34.24 1.12
N THR A 131 -8.34 35.20 1.46
CA THR A 131 -8.79 36.38 0.73
C THR A 131 -7.88 36.87 -0.40
N SER A 132 -8.54 37.28 -1.49
CA SER A 132 -8.11 38.20 -2.57
C SER A 132 -7.21 37.64 -3.68
N GLN A 133 -7.82 37.03 -4.69
CA GLN A 133 -7.39 37.28 -6.07
C GLN A 133 -8.12 38.53 -6.58
N PRO A 134 -7.43 39.62 -6.99
CA PRO A 134 -8.04 40.58 -7.88
C PRO A 134 -8.04 39.99 -9.29
N THR A 135 -9.24 39.81 -9.81
CA THR A 135 -9.52 39.55 -11.22
C THR A 135 -8.92 40.70 -12.03
N GLN A 136 -7.93 40.42 -12.89
CA GLN A 136 -7.61 41.32 -14.00
C GLN A 136 -7.71 40.56 -15.32
N ALA A 137 -8.59 41.11 -16.16
CA ALA A 137 -9.07 40.56 -17.40
C ALA A 137 -8.02 40.60 -18.53
N LEU A 138 -8.18 39.63 -19.43
CA LEU A 138 -7.81 39.57 -20.84
C LEU A 138 -7.11 40.80 -21.46
N ALA A 139 -5.85 40.64 -21.87
CA ALA A 139 -5.31 41.27 -23.06
C ALA A 139 -4.29 40.33 -23.74
N VAL A 140 -4.66 39.83 -24.92
CA VAL A 140 -3.82 38.99 -25.77
C VAL A 140 -2.71 39.84 -26.41
N LYS A 141 -1.44 39.50 -26.16
CA LYS A 141 -0.34 39.74 -27.11
C LYS A 141 0.59 38.52 -27.13
N LYS A 142 0.86 38.03 -28.34
CA LYS A 142 1.78 36.93 -28.67
C LYS A 142 3.22 37.37 -28.44
N GLU A 143 4.04 36.51 -27.81
CA GLU A 143 5.37 36.07 -28.27
C GLU A 143 5.97 34.98 -27.34
N LYS A 144 6.97 34.25 -27.83
CA LYS A 144 7.44 32.90 -27.45
C LYS A 144 8.56 32.92 -26.36
N PRO A 145 9.09 31.76 -25.89
CA PRO A 145 9.15 31.37 -24.47
C PRO A 145 10.46 31.72 -23.75
N GLN A 146 10.41 31.94 -22.44
CA GLN A 146 11.59 31.84 -21.58
C GLN A 146 11.24 31.35 -20.17
N LYS A 147 12.07 30.42 -19.69
CA LYS A 147 11.98 29.66 -18.44
C LYS A 147 11.78 30.55 -17.21
N THR A 148 10.66 30.36 -16.51
CA THR A 148 10.51 30.78 -15.11
C THR A 148 10.68 29.57 -14.21
N VAL A 149 11.88 29.44 -13.63
CA VAL A 149 12.06 28.66 -12.41
C VAL A 149 11.40 29.46 -11.29
N GLU A 150 10.23 29.01 -10.86
CA GLU A 150 9.52 29.58 -9.71
C GLU A 150 10.40 29.42 -8.47
N LYS A 151 10.80 30.55 -7.88
CA LYS A 151 11.34 30.60 -6.52
C LYS A 151 10.22 30.23 -5.55
N ILE A 152 10.11 28.96 -5.23
CA ILE A 152 9.37 28.50 -4.06
C ILE A 152 10.01 29.20 -2.85
N SER A 153 9.20 29.93 -2.06
CA SER A 153 9.67 30.68 -0.90
C SER A 153 10.42 29.75 0.07
N ASN A 154 11.58 30.19 0.58
CA ASN A 154 12.38 29.42 1.54
C ASN A 154 11.57 28.96 2.76
N ASP A 155 10.54 29.73 3.14
CA ASP A 155 9.65 29.40 4.24
C ASP A 155 8.75 28.19 3.92
N ALA A 156 8.27 28.08 2.67
CA ALA A 156 7.52 26.92 2.21
C ALA A 156 8.40 25.65 2.16
N MET A 157 9.67 25.79 1.73
CA MET A 157 10.63 24.69 1.77
C MET A 157 10.99 24.28 3.21
N PHE A 158 11.11 25.24 4.13
CA PHE A 158 11.38 24.95 5.54
C PHE A 158 10.20 24.24 6.21
N LEU A 159 8.97 24.70 5.95
CA LEU A 159 7.74 24.06 6.40
C LEU A 159 7.61 22.65 5.82
N PHE A 160 7.95 22.45 4.54
CA PHE A 160 7.99 21.14 3.90
C PHE A 160 8.99 20.21 4.60
N VAL A 161 10.25 20.62 4.78
CA VAL A 161 11.29 19.81 5.45
C VAL A 161 10.89 19.48 6.90
N LYS A 162 10.30 20.44 7.62
CA LYS A 162 9.85 20.24 9.00
C LYS A 162 8.65 19.29 9.10
N LYS A 163 7.65 19.42 8.21
CA LYS A 163 6.44 18.57 8.18
C LYS A 163 6.78 17.16 7.68
N PHE A 164 7.65 17.03 6.67
CA PHE A 164 8.15 15.75 6.16
C PHE A 164 9.04 15.02 7.18
N GLY A 165 9.88 15.74 7.93
CA GLY A 165 10.66 15.16 9.04
C GLY A 165 9.78 14.62 10.18
N LYS A 166 8.66 15.30 10.47
CA LYS A 166 7.65 14.82 11.44
C LYS A 166 6.88 13.59 10.95
N PHE A 167 6.66 13.48 9.63
CA PHE A 167 6.05 12.30 9.01
C PHE A 167 7.00 11.08 9.12
N MET A 168 8.27 11.23 8.75
CA MET A 168 9.28 10.16 8.80
C MET A 168 9.54 9.64 10.22
N SER A 169 9.42 10.50 11.23
CA SER A 169 9.56 10.12 12.65
C SER A 169 8.32 9.40 13.20
N ARG A 170 7.12 9.62 12.63
CA ARG A 170 5.91 8.87 12.98
C ARG A 170 5.86 7.47 12.37
N THR A 171 6.54 7.25 11.25
CA THR A 171 6.59 5.96 10.54
C THR A 171 7.67 5.01 11.07
N GLN A 172 8.34 5.31 12.20
CA GLN A 172 9.34 4.42 12.79
C GLN A 172 8.66 3.26 13.55
N SER A 173 8.01 2.38 12.80
CA SER A 173 7.69 1.03 13.24
C SER A 173 8.99 0.20 13.30
N PRO A 174 9.21 -0.62 14.35
CA PRO A 174 10.49 -1.29 14.61
C PRO A 174 10.91 -2.33 13.55
N TYR A 175 10.10 -2.59 12.53
CA TYR A 175 10.40 -3.56 11.47
C TYR A 175 11.47 -3.12 10.45
N PHE A 176 11.82 -1.83 10.37
CA PHE A 176 12.77 -1.35 9.36
C PHE A 176 14.25 -1.39 9.78
N SER A 177 14.57 -1.75 11.03
CA SER A 177 15.96 -1.69 11.53
C SER A 177 16.84 -2.90 11.17
N ILE A 178 16.30 -3.96 10.57
CA ILE A 178 17.04 -5.22 10.37
C ILE A 178 17.90 -5.23 9.09
N LYS A 179 17.62 -4.38 8.09
CA LYS A 179 18.42 -4.37 6.83
C LYS A 179 19.56 -3.36 6.79
N ALA A 180 19.59 -2.35 7.66
CA ALA A 180 20.68 -1.36 7.67
C ALA A 180 22.02 -1.92 8.21
N HIS A 181 21.99 -2.93 9.08
CA HIS A 181 23.21 -3.48 9.68
C HIS A 181 23.93 -4.56 8.82
N LYS A 182 23.32 -5.06 7.75
CA LYS A 182 23.96 -6.07 6.89
C LYS A 182 24.75 -5.49 5.70
N LEU A 183 24.47 -4.26 5.26
CA LEU A 183 25.24 -3.64 4.18
C LEU A 183 26.59 -3.08 4.64
N ASN A 184 26.69 -2.56 5.87
CA ASN A 184 27.93 -1.97 6.37
C ASN A 184 29.02 -2.99 6.69
N ARG A 185 28.71 -4.29 6.75
CA ARG A 185 29.71 -5.34 7.01
C ARG A 185 30.38 -5.88 5.73
N ILE A 186 29.78 -5.67 4.55
CA ILE A 186 30.36 -6.10 3.27
C ILE A 186 31.31 -5.03 2.71
N LEU A 187 31.08 -3.75 3.01
CA LEU A 187 31.94 -2.65 2.54
C LEU A 187 33.26 -2.49 3.32
N LEU A 188 33.48 -3.27 4.38
CA LEU A 188 34.70 -3.24 5.22
C LEU A 188 35.63 -4.43 4.95
N MET A 189 35.35 -5.26 3.94
CA MET A 189 36.20 -6.41 3.57
C MET A 189 36.64 -6.41 2.10
N ILE A 190 36.62 -5.23 1.44
CA ILE A 190 37.29 -4.98 0.15
C ILE A 190 38.16 -3.74 0.36
#